data_AF-A0A349DLZ0-F1
#
_entry.id   AF-A0A349DLZ0-F1
#
_cell.length_a   1.000
_cell.length_b   1.000
_cell.length_c   1.000
_cell.angle_alpha   90.00
_cell.angle_beta   90.00
_cell.angle_gamma   90.00
#
_symmetry.space_group_name_H-M   'P 1'
#
loop_
_entity.id
_entity.type
_entity.pdbx_description
1 polymer ?
#
loop_
_entity_poly.entity_id
_entity_poly.type
_entity_poly.pdbx_seq_one_letter_code
_entity_poly.pdbx_strand_id
1 'polypeptide(L)'
;MNYKKFSLLFGFSVFLMATLASSFWGHVFLQVNNAMVMISLYLAVVPVLYYLTHWVFKRFQLSTEQRMKSAVFMVVPGMLCDVLCLKYHIIFFPTLTIEQAVVLCSWVLWVYVFTLLLGLVEHKTRKKDLEGAS
;
A
#
# COMPACT_ATOMS: atom_id res chain seq x y z
N MET A 1 -20.28 10.22 -2.19
CA MET A 1 -18.84 10.56 -2.39
C MET A 1 -18.29 9.75 -3.55
N ASN A 2 -17.58 10.38 -4.50
CA ASN A 2 -17.02 9.69 -5.67
C ASN A 2 -15.87 8.74 -5.26
N TYR A 3 -15.85 7.50 -5.76
CA TYR A 3 -14.83 6.50 -5.43
C TYR A 3 -13.41 7.01 -5.68
N LYS A 4 -13.18 7.85 -6.70
CA LYS A 4 -11.87 8.42 -7.01
C LYS A 4 -11.36 9.31 -5.87
N LYS A 5 -12.20 10.24 -5.42
CA LYS A 5 -11.87 11.16 -4.31
C LYS A 5 -11.66 10.40 -3.01
N PHE A 6 -12.50 9.39 -2.74
CA PHE A 6 -12.34 8.55 -1.56
C PHE A 6 -11.05 7.72 -1.61
N SER A 7 -10.75 7.08 -2.74
CA SER A 7 -9.52 6.30 -2.93
C SER A 7 -8.28 7.17 -2.68
N LEU A 8 -8.29 8.39 -3.21
CA LEU A 8 -7.22 9.37 -3.02
C LEU A 8 -7.05 9.76 -1.55
N LEU A 9 -8.14 10.18 -0.88
CA LEU A 9 -8.09 10.56 0.53
C LEU A 9 -7.68 9.39 1.43
N PHE A 10 -8.18 8.19 1.13
CA PHE A 10 -7.87 6.99 1.89
C PHE A 10 -6.41 6.58 1.74
N GLY A 11 -5.91 6.50 0.51
CA GLY A 11 -4.50 6.20 0.24
C GLY A 11 -3.56 7.24 0.85
N PHE A 12 -3.89 8.53 0.74
CA PHE A 12 -3.14 9.60 1.38
C PHE A 12 -3.16 9.50 2.92
N SER A 13 -4.30 9.12 3.51
CA SER A 13 -4.41 8.91 4.96
C SER A 13 -3.54 7.73 5.42
N VAL A 14 -3.53 6.63 4.65
CA VAL A 14 -2.66 5.47 4.91
C VAL A 14 -1.19 5.86 4.82
N PHE A 15 -0.81 6.63 3.79
CA PHE A 15 0.53 7.19 3.65
C PHE A 15 0.93 8.05 4.87
N LEU A 16 0.08 8.99 5.29
CA LEU A 16 0.38 9.85 6.45
C LEU A 16 0.57 9.02 7.72
N MET A 17 -0.29 8.02 7.94
CA MET A 17 -0.17 7.13 9.09
C MET A 17 1.12 6.32 9.05
N ALA A 18 1.50 5.79 7.88
CA ALA A 18 2.73 5.05 7.70
C ALA A 18 3.98 5.92 7.90
N THR A 19 3.96 7.15 7.39
CA THR A 19 5.04 8.14 7.57
C THR A 19 5.21 8.51 9.03
N LEU A 20 4.11 8.81 9.74
CA LEU A 20 4.17 9.10 11.18
C LEU A 20 4.66 7.88 11.97
N ALA A 21 4.12 6.69 11.69
CA ALA A 21 4.58 5.46 12.33
C ALA A 21 6.08 5.23 12.10
N SER A 22 6.58 5.48 10.89
CA SER A 22 8.01 5.35 10.56
C SER A 22 8.87 6.44 11.17
N SER A 23 8.35 7.64 11.37
CA SER A 23 9.07 8.72 12.04
C SER A 23 9.30 8.42 13.52
N PHE A 24 8.26 7.92 14.22
CA PHE A 24 8.34 7.65 15.65
C PHE A 24 8.88 6.25 15.99
N TRP A 25 8.41 5.22 15.29
CA TRP A 25 8.73 3.82 15.57
C TRP A 25 9.66 3.17 14.55
N GLY A 26 10.06 3.87 13.49
CA GLY A 26 10.89 3.32 12.40
C GLY A 26 12.11 2.55 12.89
N HIS A 27 12.83 3.12 13.86
CA HIS A 27 14.01 2.50 14.44
C HIS A 27 13.74 1.16 15.13
N VAL A 28 12.50 0.94 15.64
CA VAL A 28 12.10 -0.28 16.35
C VAL A 28 11.75 -1.40 15.38
N PHE A 29 10.98 -1.10 14.33
CA PHE A 29 10.51 -2.12 13.39
C PHE A 29 11.49 -2.38 12.24
N LEU A 30 12.30 -1.40 11.83
CA LEU A 30 13.36 -1.56 10.82
C LEU A 30 14.65 -2.12 11.42
N GLN A 31 14.58 -3.34 11.94
CA GLN A 31 15.74 -4.09 12.43
C GLN A 31 16.56 -4.69 11.27
N VAL A 32 17.42 -3.88 10.65
CA VAL A 32 18.29 -4.31 9.53
C VAL A 32 19.17 -5.51 9.89
N ASN A 33 19.57 -5.61 11.17
CA ASN A 33 20.39 -6.71 11.67
C ASN A 33 19.64 -8.04 11.85
N ASN A 34 18.31 -8.05 11.76
CA ASN A 34 17.50 -9.25 11.96
C ASN A 34 16.69 -9.58 10.71
N ALA A 35 17.25 -10.46 9.88
CA ALA A 35 16.65 -10.89 8.62
C ALA A 35 15.26 -11.52 8.81
N MET A 36 15.01 -12.28 9.89
CA MET A 36 13.69 -12.87 10.15
C MET A 36 12.63 -11.79 10.39
N VAL A 37 12.95 -10.76 11.16
CA VAL A 37 12.03 -9.64 11.42
C VAL A 37 11.73 -8.90 10.12
N MET A 38 12.74 -8.63 9.29
CA MET A 38 12.55 -8.01 7.98
C MET A 38 11.66 -8.84 7.06
N ILE A 39 11.92 -10.14 6.90
CA ILE A 39 11.08 -11.02 6.08
C ILE A 39 9.64 -11.02 6.57
N SER A 40 9.44 -11.10 7.90
CA SER A 40 8.10 -11.05 8.49
C SER A 40 7.39 -9.73 8.19
N LEU A 41 8.10 -8.60 8.22
CA LEU A 41 7.53 -7.28 7.94
C LEU A 41 7.06 -7.15 6.48
N TYR A 42 7.84 -7.67 5.52
CA TYR A 42 7.47 -7.65 4.09
C TYR A 42 6.31 -8.61 3.78
N LEU A 43 6.25 -9.76 4.46
CA LEU A 43 5.16 -10.71 4.27
C LEU A 43 3.88 -10.26 4.96
N ALA A 44 3.98 -9.71 6.18
CA ALA A 44 2.83 -9.29 6.97
C ALA A 44 2.07 -8.11 6.33
N VAL A 45 2.75 -7.25 5.58
CA VAL A 45 2.07 -6.13 4.91
C VAL A 45 1.18 -6.59 3.75
N VAL A 46 1.51 -7.69 3.07
CA VAL A 46 0.73 -8.20 1.92
C VAL A 46 -0.75 -8.47 2.26
N PRO A 47 -1.10 -9.26 3.31
CA PRO A 47 -2.50 -9.48 3.67
C PRO A 47 -3.19 -8.20 4.14
N VAL A 48 -2.46 -7.28 4.78
CA VAL A 48 -3.00 -5.97 5.17
C VAL A 48 -3.38 -5.15 3.93
N LEU A 49 -2.50 -5.09 2.92
CA LEU A 49 -2.78 -4.41 1.66
C LEU A 49 -3.94 -5.06 0.91
N TYR A 50 -3.99 -6.40 0.88
CA TYR A 50 -5.13 -7.13 0.31
C TYR A 50 -6.43 -6.72 0.99
N TYR A 51 -6.46 -6.72 2.33
CA TYR A 51 -7.66 -6.36 3.08
C TYR A 51 -8.08 -4.90 2.82
N LEU A 52 -7.14 -3.94 2.91
CA LEU A 52 -7.42 -2.52 2.73
C LEU A 52 -7.92 -2.21 1.31
N THR A 53 -7.22 -2.70 0.28
CA THR A 53 -7.61 -2.48 -1.12
C THR A 53 -8.92 -3.15 -1.45
N HIS A 54 -9.10 -4.42 -1.04
CA HIS A 54 -10.33 -5.15 -1.30
C HIS A 54 -11.52 -4.52 -0.57
N TRP A 55 -11.33 -3.99 0.64
CA TRP A 55 -12.36 -3.27 1.38
C TRP A 55 -12.82 -2.02 0.62
N VAL A 56 -11.89 -1.22 0.07
CA VAL A 56 -12.23 -0.07 -0.79
C VAL A 56 -12.99 -0.52 -2.04
N PHE A 57 -12.53 -1.56 -2.72
CA PHE A 57 -13.18 -2.07 -3.94
C PHE A 57 -14.58 -2.59 -3.68
N LYS A 58 -14.77 -3.33 -2.58
CA LYS A 58 -16.07 -3.89 -2.18
C LYS A 58 -17.04 -2.79 -1.74
N ARG A 59 -16.56 -1.78 -1.00
CA ARG A 59 -17.37 -0.64 -0.53
C ARG A 59 -18.06 0.11 -1.67
N PHE A 60 -17.40 0.23 -2.82
CA PHE A 60 -17.94 0.93 -4.00
C PHE A 60 -18.35 -0.02 -5.15
N GLN A 61 -18.33 -1.34 -4.92
CA GLN A 61 -18.66 -2.37 -5.92
C GLN A 61 -17.96 -2.14 -7.27
N LEU A 62 -16.66 -1.85 -7.23
CA LEU A 62 -15.91 -1.42 -8.41
C LEU A 62 -15.75 -2.57 -9.43
N SER A 63 -16.01 -2.25 -10.70
CA SER A 63 -15.65 -3.10 -11.85
C SER A 63 -14.13 -3.23 -12.00
N THR A 64 -13.65 -4.21 -12.77
CA THR A 64 -12.21 -4.42 -13.01
C THR A 64 -11.49 -3.12 -13.42
N GLU A 65 -12.03 -2.38 -14.39
CA GLU A 65 -11.42 -1.14 -14.87
C GLU A 65 -11.37 -0.06 -13.78
N GLN A 66 -12.41 0.01 -12.96
CA GLN A 66 -12.50 0.98 -11.85
C GLN A 66 -11.56 0.63 -10.70
N ARG A 67 -11.26 -0.66 -10.47
CA ARG A 67 -10.31 -1.11 -9.45
C ARG A 67 -8.90 -0.65 -9.76
N MET A 68 -8.45 -0.80 -11.00
CA MET A 68 -7.13 -0.30 -11.41
C MET A 68 -7.04 1.21 -11.24
N LYS A 69 -8.06 1.95 -11.69
CA LYS A 69 -8.14 3.41 -11.48
C LYS A 69 -8.10 3.77 -9.98
N SER A 70 -8.88 3.06 -9.16
CA SER A 70 -8.92 3.26 -7.70
C SER A 70 -7.58 2.99 -7.04
N ALA A 71 -6.91 1.88 -7.39
CA ALA A 71 -5.58 1.55 -6.89
C ALA A 71 -4.57 2.65 -7.23
N VAL A 72 -4.54 3.12 -8.49
CA VAL A 72 -3.70 4.26 -8.91
C VAL A 72 -3.99 5.49 -8.07
N PHE A 73 -5.26 5.85 -7.86
CA PHE A 73 -5.62 6.99 -6.99
C PHE A 73 -5.20 6.80 -5.53
N MET A 74 -5.15 5.56 -5.01
CA MET A 74 -4.67 5.28 -3.65
C MET A 74 -3.17 5.50 -3.53
N VAL A 75 -2.38 5.11 -4.54
CA VAL A 75 -0.91 5.06 -4.40
C VAL A 75 -0.19 6.31 -4.88
N VAL A 76 -0.66 6.96 -5.96
CA VAL A 76 0.02 8.10 -6.60
C VAL A 76 0.30 9.27 -5.64
N PRO A 77 -0.67 9.75 -4.82
CA PRO A 77 -0.38 10.86 -3.92
C PRO A 77 0.67 10.49 -2.87
N GLY A 78 0.60 9.28 -2.31
CA GLY A 78 1.60 8.77 -1.36
C GLY A 78 2.98 8.67 -2.00
N MET A 79 3.08 8.09 -3.19
CA MET A 79 4.34 8.00 -3.95
C MET A 79 4.98 9.37 -4.18
N LEU A 80 4.21 10.38 -4.56
CA LEU A 80 4.73 11.73 -4.77
C LEU A 80 5.25 12.35 -3.47
N CYS A 81 4.55 12.15 -2.35
CA CYS A 81 4.98 12.62 -1.05
C CYS A 81 6.23 11.86 -0.55
N ASP A 82 6.30 10.54 -0.78
CA ASP A 82 7.46 9.72 -0.41
C ASP A 82 8.75 10.19 -1.06
N VAL A 83 8.71 10.67 -2.31
CA VAL A 83 9.90 11.26 -2.95
C VAL A 83 10.47 12.41 -2.12
N LEU A 84 9.59 13.27 -1.57
CA LEU A 84 10.01 14.38 -0.72
C LEU A 84 10.45 13.88 0.66
N CYS A 85 9.69 12.97 1.27
CA CYS A 85 10.00 12.44 2.59
C CYS A 85 11.33 11.68 2.61
N LEU A 86 11.62 10.87 1.59
CA LEU A 86 12.87 10.11 1.46
C LEU A 86 14.04 11.01 1.06
N LYS A 87 13.84 11.98 0.15
CA LYS A 87 14.88 12.95 -0.20
C LYS A 87 15.34 13.75 1.02
N TYR A 88 14.39 14.19 1.84
CA TYR A 88 14.65 14.93 3.08
C TYR A 88 14.47 14.05 4.32
N HIS A 89 14.90 12.78 4.26
CA HIS A 89 14.69 11.79 5.32
C HIS A 89 15.21 12.24 6.69
N ILE A 90 16.27 13.05 6.77
CA ILE A 90 16.78 13.59 8.04
C ILE A 90 15.72 14.46 8.75
N ILE A 91 14.87 15.15 7.98
CA ILE A 91 13.80 16.02 8.51
C ILE A 91 12.57 15.18 8.89
N PHE A 92 12.17 14.25 8.02
CA PHE A 92 10.93 13.48 8.21
C PHE A 92 11.10 12.23 9.10
N PHE A 93 12.30 11.66 9.10
CA PHE A 93 12.69 10.43 9.82
C PHE A 93 14.02 10.63 10.56
N PRO A 94 14.11 11.59 11.51
CA PRO A 94 15.37 11.95 12.18
C PRO A 94 15.96 10.80 13.02
N THR A 95 15.13 9.81 13.37
CA THR A 95 15.51 8.65 14.18
C THR A 95 16.12 7.51 13.37
N LEU A 96 16.02 7.55 12.03
CA LEU A 96 16.47 6.47 11.16
C LEU A 96 17.93 6.64 10.73
N THR A 97 18.67 5.54 10.78
CA THR A 97 19.98 5.44 10.13
C THR A 97 19.82 5.37 8.60
N ILE A 98 20.91 5.64 7.86
CA ILE A 98 20.91 5.56 6.40
C ILE A 98 20.49 4.17 5.90
N GLU A 99 20.98 3.10 6.54
CA GLU A 99 20.61 1.73 6.17
C GLU A 99 19.11 1.49 6.35
N GLN A 100 18.54 1.95 7.47
CA GLN A 100 17.10 1.85 7.71
C GLN A 100 16.28 2.69 6.72
N ALA A 101 16.76 3.86 6.33
CA ALA A 101 16.12 4.68 5.31
C ALA A 101 16.09 3.99 3.94
N VAL A 102 17.16 3.27 3.57
CA VAL A 102 17.20 2.44 2.35
C VAL A 102 16.21 1.28 2.43
N VAL A 103 16.14 0.59 3.57
CA VAL A 103 15.15 -0.47 3.79
C VAL A 103 13.72 0.08 3.69
N LEU A 104 13.44 1.21 4.34
CA LEU A 104 12.15 1.90 4.26
C LEU A 104 11.77 2.23 2.82
N CYS A 105 12.71 2.74 2.02
CA CYS A 105 12.49 3.03 0.60
C CYS A 105 12.07 1.77 -0.17
N SER A 106 12.76 0.65 0.02
CA SER A 106 12.38 -0.60 -0.67
C SER A 106 11.06 -1.19 -0.14
N TRP A 107 10.76 -1.01 1.15
CA TRP A 107 9.49 -1.44 1.73
C TRP A 107 8.30 -0.63 1.20
N VAL A 108 8.47 0.68 1.05
CA VAL A 108 7.47 1.57 0.43
C VAL A 108 7.23 1.18 -1.04
N LEU A 109 8.29 0.91 -1.81
CA LEU A 109 8.15 0.40 -3.19
C LEU A 109 7.40 -0.93 -3.23
N TRP A 110 7.69 -1.85 -2.31
CA TRP A 110 6.99 -3.12 -2.18
C TRP A 110 5.48 -2.92 -1.96
N VAL A 111 5.11 -2.03 -1.04
CA VAL A 111 3.70 -1.69 -0.76
C VAL A 111 2.99 -1.17 -2.01
N TYR A 112 3.62 -0.29 -2.78
CA TYR A 112 3.02 0.28 -3.98
C TYR A 112 2.84 -0.71 -5.11
N VAL A 113 3.86 -1.53 -5.40
CA VAL A 113 3.77 -2.56 -6.43
C VAL A 113 2.64 -3.54 -6.10
N PHE A 114 2.56 -4.03 -4.87
CA PHE A 114 1.48 -4.95 -4.48
C PHE A 114 0.10 -4.31 -4.56
N THR A 115 -0.05 -3.06 -4.11
CA THR A 115 -1.33 -2.34 -4.20
C THR A 115 -1.79 -2.18 -5.64
N LEU A 116 -0.88 -1.86 -6.56
CA LEU A 116 -1.18 -1.77 -7.99
C LEU A 116 -1.52 -3.13 -8.61
N LEU A 117 -0.76 -4.18 -8.26
CA LEU A 117 -1.05 -5.55 -8.70
C LEU A 117 -2.44 -6.00 -8.24
N LEU A 118 -2.85 -5.69 -7.01
CA LEU A 118 -4.19 -6.00 -6.50
C LEU A 118 -5.30 -5.26 -7.27
N GLY A 119 -5.02 -4.06 -7.76
CA GLY A 119 -5.92 -3.32 -8.66
C GLY A 119 -6.00 -3.93 -10.07
N LEU A 120 -4.92 -4.59 -10.51
CA LEU A 120 -4.82 -5.23 -11.82
C LEU A 120 -5.40 -6.65 -11.83
N VAL A 121 -5.28 -7.40 -10.74
CA VAL A 121 -5.75 -8.79 -10.66
C VAL A 121 -7.27 -8.82 -10.86
N GLU A 122 -7.67 -9.29 -12.03
CA GLU A 122 -9.06 -9.56 -12.35
C GLU A 122 -9.61 -10.62 -11.40
N HIS A 123 -10.58 -10.23 -10.58
CA HIS A 123 -11.45 -11.19 -9.96
C HIS A 123 -12.39 -11.67 -11.07
N LYS A 124 -11.95 -12.68 -11.83
CA LYS A 124 -12.78 -13.46 -12.74
C LYS A 124 -13.76 -14.24 -11.85
N THR A 125 -14.73 -13.54 -11.28
CA THR A 125 -15.84 -14.16 -10.57
C THR A 125 -16.54 -14.98 -11.63
N ARG A 126 -16.30 -16.28 -11.50
CA ARG A 126 -16.67 -17.34 -12.41
C ARG A 126 -18.17 -17.18 -12.74
N LYS A 127 -18.51 -16.81 -13.98
CA LYS A 127 -19.78 -17.22 -14.59
C LYS A 127 -19.79 -18.76 -14.52
N LYS A 128 -20.36 -19.33 -13.46
CA LYS A 128 -20.60 -20.78 -13.35
C LYS A 128 -22.00 -21.11 -12.82
N ASP A 129 -22.95 -20.17 -12.93
CA ASP A 129 -24.34 -20.37 -12.49
C ASP A 129 -25.37 -20.26 -13.64
N LEU A 130 -24.94 -20.17 -14.91
CA LEU A 130 -25.85 -20.07 -16.07
C LEU A 130 -25.73 -21.22 -17.07
N GLU A 131 -24.86 -22.21 -16.83
CA GLU A 131 -24.71 -23.40 -17.68
C GLU A 131 -25.25 -24.68 -17.02
N GLY A 132 -25.93 -24.56 -15.88
CA GLY A 132 -26.61 -25.67 -15.19
C GLY A 132 -28.13 -25.69 -15.37
N ALA A 133 -28.68 -24.84 -16.24
CA ALA A 133 -30.11 -24.68 -16.47
C ALA A 133 -30.47 -24.82 -17.97
N SER A 134 -29.95 -25.86 -18.62
CA SER A 134 -30.41 -26.31 -19.94
C SER A 134 -30.51 -27.82 -19.98
#